data_AF-A0A921FWY8-F1
#
_entry.id   AF-A0A921FWY8-F1
#
_cell.length_a   1.000
_cell.length_b   1.000
_cell.length_c   1.000
_cell.angle_alpha   90.00
_cell.angle_beta   90.00
_cell.angle_gamma   90.00
#
_symmetry.space_group_name_H-M   'P 1'
#
loop_
_entity.id
_entity.type
_entity.pdbx_description
1 polymer ?
#
loop_
_entity_poly.entity_id
_entity_poly.type
_entity_poly.pdbx_seq_one_letter_code
_entity_poly.pdbx_strand_id
1 'polypeptide(L)' 'MEKIQFDNLQETLYNEKLANGLDVYILPKRGFSKTFVTFTTKYGSIDRTFIPRGK' A
#
# COMPACT_ATOMS: atom_id res chain seq x y z
N MET A 1 -1.61 -8.47 10.41
CA MET A 1 -0.73 -8.52 9.22
C MET A 1 -0.67 -9.93 8.63
N GLU A 2 -1.09 -10.04 7.37
CA GLU A 2 -0.81 -11.17 6.49
C GLU A 2 0.64 -11.10 5.98
N LYS A 3 1.28 -12.26 5.80
CA LYS A 3 2.64 -12.39 5.27
C LYS A 3 2.59 -13.13 3.94
N ILE A 4 3.06 -12.49 2.88
CA ILE A 4 3.13 -13.05 1.53
C ILE A 4 4.61 -13.21 1.16
N GLN A 5 5.02 -14.44 0.86
CA GLN A 5 6.41 -14.77 0.53
C GLN A 5 6.57 -14.97 -0.97
N PHE A 6 7.58 -14.32 -1.56
CA PHE A 6 7.94 -14.45 -2.96
C PHE A 6 9.30 -15.15 -3.07
N ASP A 7 9.32 -16.48 -3.13
CA ASP A 7 10.56 -17.27 -3.05
C ASP A 7 11.57 -16.94 -4.16
N ASN A 8 11.09 -16.76 -5.40
CA ASN A 8 11.94 -16.40 -6.55
C ASN A 8 12.63 -15.04 -6.37
N LEU A 9 12.04 -14.14 -5.59
CA LEU A 9 12.59 -12.82 -5.30
C LEU A 9 13.30 -12.78 -3.94
N GLN A 10 13.15 -13.82 -3.12
CA GLN A 10 13.59 -13.86 -1.72
C GLN A 10 13.05 -12.67 -0.90
N GLU A 11 11.82 -12.25 -1.22
CA GLU A 11 11.17 -11.09 -0.61
C GLU A 11 9.97 -11.53 0.24
N THR A 12 9.68 -10.76 1.29
CA THR A 12 8.49 -10.94 2.11
C THR A 12 7.71 -9.64 2.16
N LEU A 13 6.48 -9.67 1.65
CA LEU A 13 5.52 -8.58 1.73
C LEU A 13 4.61 -8.78 2.94
N TYR A 14 4.44 -7.73 3.74
CA TYR A 14 3.47 -7.68 4.81
C TYR A 14 2.28 -6.83 4.36
N ASN A 15 1.07 -7.33 4.56
CA ASN A 15 -0.16 -6.64 4.21
C ASN A 15 -1.10 -6.58 5.42
N GLU A 16 -1.78 -5.45 5.60
CA GLU A 16 -2.88 -5.33 6.54
C GLU A 16 -3.91 -4.31 6.08
N LYS A 17 -5.19 -4.65 6.21
CA LYS A 17 -6.27 -3.70 6.08
C LYS A 17 -6.62 -3.13 7.45
N LEU A 18 -6.46 -1.81 7.60
CA LEU A 18 -6.74 -1.09 8.84
C LEU A 18 -8.26 -0.94 9.08
N ALA A 19 -8.64 -0.59 10.31
CA ALA A 19 -10.04 -0.39 10.70
C ALA A 19 -10.78 0.69 9.88
N ASN A 20 -10.04 1.69 9.36
CA ASN A 20 -10.58 2.73 8.47
C ASN A 20 -10.73 2.27 7.01
N GLY A 21 -10.35 1.03 6.71
CA GLY A 21 -10.43 0.42 5.39
C GLY A 21 -9.22 0.65 4.48
N LEU A 22 -8.16 1.32 4.97
CA LEU A 22 -6.92 1.51 4.22
C LEU A 22 -6.12 0.20 4.14
N ASP A 23 -5.74 -0.20 2.93
CA ASP A 23 -4.82 -1.30 2.68
C ASP A 23 -3.36 -0.80 2.82
N VAL A 24 -2.59 -1.42 3.71
CA VAL A 24 -1.20 -1.05 4.02
C VAL A 24 -0.27 -2.20 3.63
N TYR A 25 0.74 -1.86 2.84
CA TYR A 25 1.75 -2.80 2.35
C TYR A 25 3.15 -2.38 2.82
N ILE A 26 3.91 -3.32 3.38
CA ILE A 26 5.28 -3.09 3.83
C ILE A 26 6.18 -4.15 3.19
N LEU A 27 7.18 -3.69 2.45
CA LEU A 27 8.22 -4.53 1.84
C LEU A 27 9.60 -4.14 2.38
N PRO A 28 10.16 -4.88 3.36
CA PRO A 28 11.47 -4.57 3.91
C PRO A 28 12.60 -4.84 2.90
N LYS A 29 13.15 -3.77 2.32
CA LYS A 29 14.29 -3.85 1.39
C LYS A 29 15.62 -3.79 2.14
N ARG A 30 16.08 -4.92 2.69
CA ARG A 30 17.38 -5.01 3.38
C ARG A 30 18.52 -4.64 2.42
N GLY A 31 19.50 -3.86 2.91
CA GLY A 31 20.64 -3.40 2.11
C GLY A 31 20.40 -2.13 1.29
N PHE A 32 19.19 -1.56 1.32
CA PHE A 32 18.89 -0.27 0.70
C PHE A 32 18.97 0.85 1.73
N SER A 33 19.56 1.98 1.35
CA SER A 33 19.74 3.16 2.23
C SER A 33 18.59 4.17 2.18
N LYS A 34 17.62 3.96 1.29
CA LYS A 34 16.48 4.86 1.08
C LYS A 34 15.18 4.13 1.35
N THR A 35 14.29 4.80 2.05
CA THR A 35 12.90 4.38 2.27
C THR A 35 11.99 5.19 1.37
N PHE A 36 11.05 4.51 0.70
CA PHE A 36 10.03 5.13 -0.12
C PHE A 36 8.66 4.82 0.47
N VAL A 37 7.76 5.79 0.39
CA VAL A 37 6.35 5.63 0.78
C VAL A 37 5.51 6.24 -0.32
N THR A 38 4.51 5.51 -0.78
CA THR A 38 3.51 6.01 -1.72
C THR A 38 2.14 5.90 -1.06
N PHE A 39 1.33 6.93 -1.23
CA PHE A 39 -0.07 6.92 -0.87
C PHE A 39 -0.87 7.07 -2.16
N THR A 40 -1.70 6.07 -2.44
CA THR A 40 -2.49 6.02 -3.67
C THR A 40 -3.97 5.97 -3.31
N THR A 41 -4.79 6.50 -4.22
CA THR A 41 -6.25 6.46 -4.09
C THR A 41 -6.83 5.82 -5.35
N LYS A 42 -8.03 5.27 -5.25
CA LYS A 42 -8.75 4.68 -6.39
C LYS A 42 -9.46 5.77 -7.21
N TYR A 43 -8.72 6.81 -7.60
CA TYR A 43 -9.17 7.90 -8.44
C TYR A 43 -8.16 8.13 -9.58
N GLY A 44 -8.66 8.47 -10.76
CA GLY A 44 -7.86 8.74 -11.95
C GLY A 44 -8.39 9.95 -12.73
N SER A 45 -7.83 10.16 -13.92
CA SER A 45 -8.17 11.31 -14.78
C SER A 45 -9.63 11.35 -15.26
N ILE A 46 -10.34 10.21 -15.20
CA ILE A 46 -11.76 10.12 -15.55
C ILE A 46 -12.66 10.66 -14.43
N ASP A 47 -12.19 10.66 -13.18
CA ASP A 47 -12.93 11.11 -12.02
C ASP A 47 -12.87 12.65 -11.94
N ARG A 48 -13.88 13.31 -12.51
CA ARG A 48 -13.94 14.78 -12.60
C ARG A 48 -14.57 15.45 -11.38
N THR A 49 -15.25 14.69 -10.54
CA THR A 49 -15.95 15.19 -9.36
C THR A 49 -15.67 14.29 -8.18
N PHE A 50 -15.36 14.89 -7.03
CA PHE A 50 -15.13 14.19 -5.77
C PHE A 50 -16.04 14.77 -4.70
N ILE A 51 -16.81 13.91 -4.03
CA ILE A 51 -17.59 14.28 -2.84
C ILE A 51 -16.88 13.65 -1.64
N PRO A 52 -16.33 14.47 -0.73
CA PRO A 52 -15.71 13.97 0.50
C PRO A 52 -16.70 13.15 1.33
N ARG A 53 -16.23 12.08 1.97
CA ARG A 53 -17.06 11.32 2.92
C ARG A 53 -17.55 12.25 4.03
N GLY A 54 -18.87 12.31 4.23
CA GLY A 54 -19.51 13.13 5.27
C GLY A 54 -19.89 14.55 4.85
N LYS A 55 -19.80 14.88 3.55
CA LYS A 55 -20.43 16.08 2.97
C LYS A 55 -21.67 15.70 2.15
#